data_AF-A3J837-F1
#
_entry.id   AF-A3J837-F1
#
_cell.length_a   1.000
_cell.length_b   1.000
_cell.length_c   1.000
_cell.angle_alpha   90.00
_cell.angle_beta   90.00
_cell.angle_gamma   90.00
#
_symmetry.space_group_name_H-M   'P 1'
#
loop_
_entity.id
_entity.type
_entity.pdbx_description
1 polymer ?
#
loop_
_entity_poly.entity_id
_entity_poly.type
_entity_poly.pdbx_seq_one_letter_code
_entity_poly.pdbx_strand_id
1 'polypeptide(L)'
;MLLKNAVQLICYPNRMGNDLKDLYTVVDKHLSQAIGGLHILPFFPSNADGGFSPLTHKEVDPDFGTWDDIEAFTKKYDLCVDLTVNHISDESAEFKDFIAHGFDSEYADLFVHVDKFGEISPDDMAKIHIRKEKEPFREVTLADGTKTRVWCTFTDQQIDLNYESDQAYRLMESYIGFLTSKGVNLLRLDAFGYTTKRMGTSCFLVEPEVYRILDWINEVALKHGAECLPEVHDHTSYQYAIGRRNMHPYGFALPPLLLYSLLDANSVYLKNWLRMCPRNMVTVLDTHDGICIPDVEGVLPDEKIRALIDNIDARSADPIMRRSAANIHSVGAIYQLTCTFYDALMQNDDAYIAARAIQFFTPGIPQVYYVGLLAGCNNHELMKQSGELRDINRHYYTLDEVEQHIQKPVVQRLLALMKFRSNYPAFDGHFELNYSNNSSVAMAWRHGDYYCHLFVDLNFNTVKIGYYDLDTAQMEKLAC
;
A
#
# COMPACT_ATOMS: atom_id res chain seq x y z
N MET A 1 -10.97 -7.64 -17.10
CA MET A 1 -10.07 -7.39 -15.95
C MET A 1 -9.93 -8.69 -15.20
N LEU A 2 -8.72 -9.04 -14.77
CA LEU A 2 -8.51 -10.23 -13.94
C LEU A 2 -9.11 -10.01 -12.54
N LEU A 3 -9.14 -8.75 -12.08
CA LEU A 3 -9.70 -8.35 -10.79
C LEU A 3 -11.16 -7.88 -10.89
N LYS A 4 -11.94 -8.22 -9.88
CA LYS A 4 -13.29 -7.67 -9.62
C LYS A 4 -13.17 -6.22 -9.18
N ASN A 5 -14.00 -5.36 -9.76
CA ASN A 5 -14.12 -3.96 -9.38
C ASN A 5 -14.96 -3.79 -8.10
N ALA A 6 -14.52 -4.40 -7.01
CA ALA A 6 -15.17 -4.42 -5.71
C ALA A 6 -14.23 -3.91 -4.62
N VAL A 7 -14.76 -3.59 -3.45
CA VAL A 7 -13.93 -3.21 -2.30
C VAL A 7 -13.00 -4.37 -1.93
N GLN A 8 -11.77 -4.05 -1.57
CA GLN A 8 -10.78 -4.99 -1.05
C GLN A 8 -10.42 -4.63 0.40
N LEU A 9 -10.13 -5.64 1.24
CA LEU A 9 -9.64 -5.45 2.61
C LEU A 9 -8.11 -5.52 2.65
N ILE A 10 -7.42 -4.53 3.22
CA ILE A 10 -6.00 -4.67 3.59
C ILE A 10 -5.91 -5.11 5.05
N CYS A 11 -5.24 -6.22 5.33
CA CYS A 11 -5.14 -6.78 6.68
C CYS A 11 -3.82 -7.54 6.89
N TYR A 12 -3.39 -7.62 8.15
CA TYR A 12 -2.35 -8.58 8.55
C TYR A 12 -2.96 -9.96 8.75
N PRO A 13 -2.17 -11.03 8.61
CA PRO A 13 -2.64 -12.39 8.84
C PRO A 13 -3.13 -12.64 10.28
N ASN A 14 -2.71 -11.84 11.26
CA ASN A 14 -2.90 -12.10 12.69
C ASN A 14 -3.36 -10.87 13.51
N ARG A 15 -4.02 -9.88 12.89
CA ARG A 15 -4.48 -8.66 13.61
C ARG A 15 -5.99 -8.48 13.63
N MET A 16 -6.74 -9.45 13.10
CA MET A 16 -8.18 -9.61 13.26
C MET A 16 -8.44 -11.04 13.75
N GLY A 17 -8.20 -11.29 15.03
CA GLY A 17 -7.92 -12.61 15.59
C GLY A 17 -6.43 -12.93 15.55
N ASN A 18 -6.06 -14.21 15.69
CA ASN A 18 -4.66 -14.61 15.94
C ASN A 18 -3.94 -15.18 14.72
N ASP A 19 -4.66 -15.64 13.70
CA ASP A 19 -4.10 -16.35 12.55
C ASP A 19 -5.00 -16.25 11.30
N LEU A 20 -4.60 -16.90 10.20
CA LEU A 20 -5.34 -16.88 8.94
C LEU A 20 -6.75 -17.51 9.05
N LYS A 21 -6.97 -18.43 10.00
CA LYS A 21 -8.28 -19.09 10.19
C LYS A 21 -9.25 -18.18 10.93
N ASP A 22 -8.76 -17.49 11.94
CA ASP A 22 -9.52 -16.44 12.61
C ASP A 22 -9.88 -15.32 11.63
N LEU A 23 -8.90 -14.85 10.83
CA LEU A 23 -9.13 -13.86 9.79
C LEU A 23 -10.20 -14.34 8.79
N TYR A 24 -10.11 -15.59 8.32
CA TYR A 24 -11.10 -16.16 7.41
C TYR A 24 -12.51 -16.16 8.03
N THR A 25 -12.60 -16.53 9.31
CA THR A 25 -13.87 -16.54 10.05
C THR A 25 -14.50 -15.14 10.11
N VAL A 26 -13.69 -14.12 10.40
CA VAL A 26 -14.15 -12.73 10.43
C VAL A 26 -14.63 -12.28 9.05
N VAL A 27 -13.85 -12.56 8.01
CA VAL A 27 -14.15 -12.16 6.62
C VAL A 27 -15.42 -12.83 6.11
N ASP A 28 -15.54 -14.14 6.28
CA ASP A 28 -16.70 -14.91 5.80
C ASP A 28 -17.99 -14.48 6.51
N LYS A 29 -17.91 -14.28 7.83
CA LYS A 29 -19.06 -13.90 8.66
C LYS A 29 -19.54 -12.48 8.40
N HIS A 30 -18.65 -11.50 8.30
CA HIS A 30 -19.02 -10.08 8.31
C HIS A 30 -18.88 -9.37 6.97
N LEU A 31 -17.98 -9.83 6.10
CA LEU A 31 -17.53 -9.08 4.93
C LEU A 31 -17.84 -9.75 3.59
N SER A 32 -18.37 -10.97 3.59
CA SER A 32 -18.60 -11.78 2.37
C SER A 32 -19.44 -11.11 1.27
N GLN A 33 -20.31 -10.15 1.63
CA GLN A 33 -21.09 -9.36 0.68
C GLN A 33 -20.52 -7.95 0.42
N ALA A 34 -19.53 -7.54 1.21
CA ALA A 34 -18.97 -6.19 1.20
C ALA A 34 -17.68 -6.09 0.39
N ILE A 35 -16.92 -7.18 0.25
CA ILE A 35 -15.62 -7.20 -0.44
C ILE A 35 -15.59 -8.21 -1.59
N GLY A 36 -14.77 -7.94 -2.59
CA GLY A 36 -14.44 -8.89 -3.66
C GLY A 36 -13.01 -9.43 -3.61
N GLY A 37 -12.15 -8.84 -2.77
CA GLY A 37 -10.74 -9.22 -2.66
C GLY A 37 -10.11 -8.86 -1.31
N LEU A 38 -8.91 -9.36 -1.07
CA LEU A 38 -8.10 -9.04 0.10
C LEU A 38 -6.66 -8.78 -0.32
N HIS A 39 -6.02 -7.80 0.33
CA HIS A 39 -4.58 -7.70 0.45
C HIS A 39 -4.18 -8.22 1.83
N ILE A 40 -3.63 -9.43 1.86
CA ILE A 40 -3.02 -9.97 3.08
C ILE A 40 -1.57 -9.53 3.07
N LEU A 41 -1.21 -8.67 4.02
CA LEU A 41 0.17 -8.22 4.27
C LEU A 41 1.09 -9.41 4.53
N PRO A 42 2.42 -9.25 4.43
CA PRO A 42 3.33 -10.39 4.31
C PRO A 42 3.09 -11.45 5.39
N PHE A 43 2.77 -12.66 4.95
CA PHE A 43 2.50 -13.84 5.79
C PHE A 43 3.59 -14.90 5.64
N PHE A 44 4.70 -14.54 5.03
CA PHE A 44 5.86 -15.41 4.81
C PHE A 44 6.75 -15.43 6.06
N PRO A 45 7.54 -16.49 6.28
CA PRO A 45 8.58 -16.47 7.31
C PRO A 45 9.51 -15.27 7.11
N SER A 46 9.66 -14.45 8.15
CA SER A 46 10.44 -13.21 8.12
C SER A 46 11.19 -12.99 9.43
N ASN A 47 12.38 -12.40 9.34
CA ASN A 47 13.20 -12.09 10.53
C ASN A 47 13.22 -10.60 10.91
N ALA A 48 12.55 -9.74 10.14
CA ALA A 48 12.49 -8.31 10.40
C ALA A 48 11.26 -7.62 9.78
N ASP A 49 11.10 -6.33 10.12
CA ASP A 49 10.23 -5.36 9.45
C ASP A 49 8.78 -5.83 9.25
N GLY A 50 8.20 -6.49 10.26
CA GLY A 50 6.79 -6.89 10.24
C GLY A 50 6.38 -7.80 9.07
N GLY A 51 7.33 -8.56 8.52
CA GLY A 51 7.11 -9.47 7.39
C GLY A 51 7.81 -9.06 6.09
N PHE A 52 8.35 -7.84 6.00
CA PHE A 52 9.04 -7.31 4.81
C PHE A 52 10.52 -7.72 4.71
N SER A 53 10.98 -8.70 5.47
CA SER A 53 12.28 -9.36 5.30
C SER A 53 12.08 -10.86 5.08
N PRO A 54 11.43 -11.26 3.96
CA PRO A 54 11.03 -12.64 3.76
C PRO A 54 12.24 -13.53 3.56
N LEU A 55 12.25 -14.68 4.24
CA LEU A 55 13.21 -15.76 4.02
C LEU A 55 12.93 -16.44 2.67
N THR A 56 11.65 -16.56 2.30
CA THR A 56 11.18 -17.04 1.01
C THR A 56 9.73 -16.60 0.79
N HIS A 57 9.30 -16.42 -0.46
CA HIS A 57 7.88 -16.19 -0.79
C HIS A 57 7.11 -17.50 -1.05
N LYS A 58 7.75 -18.66 -0.82
CA LYS A 58 7.17 -19.98 -1.13
C LYS A 58 6.54 -20.69 0.06
N GLU A 59 6.67 -20.14 1.25
CA GLU A 59 6.20 -20.75 2.49
C GLU A 59 5.31 -19.77 3.24
N VAL A 60 4.30 -20.28 3.94
CA VAL A 60 3.53 -19.49 4.91
C VAL A 60 4.22 -19.64 6.26
N ASP A 61 4.34 -18.54 7.00
CA ASP A 61 4.87 -18.59 8.36
C ASP A 61 3.99 -19.52 9.22
N PRO A 62 4.55 -20.55 9.88
CA PRO A 62 3.78 -21.48 10.68
C PRO A 62 3.02 -20.82 11.83
N ASP A 63 3.42 -19.63 12.28
CA ASP A 63 2.68 -18.85 13.29
C ASP A 63 1.36 -18.28 12.74
N PHE A 64 1.24 -18.14 11.41
CA PHE A 64 0.05 -17.63 10.74
C PHE A 64 -0.83 -18.73 10.13
N GLY A 65 -0.24 -19.86 9.71
CA GLY A 65 -0.97 -21.00 9.16
C GLY A 65 -0.26 -21.67 7.99
N THR A 66 -1.03 -22.04 6.96
CA THR A 66 -0.56 -22.83 5.82
C THR A 66 -1.06 -22.27 4.49
N TRP A 67 -0.51 -22.76 3.37
CA TRP A 67 -1.05 -22.45 2.04
C TRP A 67 -2.49 -22.90 1.85
N ASP A 68 -2.95 -23.96 2.53
CA ASP A 68 -4.36 -24.38 2.46
C ASP A 68 -5.29 -23.31 3.03
N ASP A 69 -4.85 -22.58 4.06
CA ASP A 69 -5.60 -21.47 4.65
C ASP A 69 -5.65 -20.27 3.68
N ILE A 70 -4.54 -19.96 2.99
CA ILE A 70 -4.51 -18.94 1.93
C ILE A 70 -5.40 -19.33 0.74
N GLU A 71 -5.31 -20.57 0.27
CA GLU A 71 -6.11 -21.10 -0.84
C GLU A 71 -7.61 -21.18 -0.49
N ALA A 72 -7.98 -21.10 0.79
CA ALA A 72 -9.38 -20.95 1.19
C ALA A 72 -9.94 -19.57 0.80
N PHE A 73 -9.13 -18.51 0.86
CA PHE A 73 -9.52 -17.17 0.41
C PHE A 73 -9.62 -17.07 -1.11
N THR A 74 -8.63 -17.60 -1.85
CA THR A 74 -8.56 -17.49 -3.32
C THR A 74 -9.73 -18.16 -4.05
N LYS A 75 -10.41 -19.11 -3.40
CA LYS A 75 -11.65 -19.73 -3.90
C LYS A 75 -12.84 -18.76 -3.97
N LYS A 76 -12.83 -17.68 -3.18
CA LYS A 76 -13.95 -16.73 -3.04
C LYS A 76 -13.58 -15.30 -3.45
N TYR A 77 -12.34 -14.91 -3.20
CA TYR A 77 -11.87 -13.53 -3.28
C TYR A 77 -10.63 -13.41 -4.14
N ASP A 78 -10.48 -12.28 -4.81
CA ASP A 78 -9.23 -11.96 -5.48
C ASP A 78 -8.16 -11.65 -4.42
N LEU A 79 -6.99 -12.28 -4.53
CA LEU A 79 -5.94 -12.15 -3.52
C LEU A 79 -4.79 -11.27 -4.03
N CYS A 80 -4.50 -10.23 -3.26
CA CYS A 80 -3.31 -9.40 -3.35
C CYS A 80 -2.32 -9.82 -2.27
N VAL A 81 -1.05 -9.99 -2.65
CA VAL A 81 0.06 -10.28 -1.73
C VAL A 81 1.25 -9.42 -2.07
N ASP A 82 2.09 -9.16 -1.07
CA ASP A 82 3.36 -8.51 -1.26
C ASP A 82 4.36 -9.43 -1.97
N LEU A 83 5.06 -8.87 -2.95
CA LEU A 83 6.27 -9.42 -3.53
C LEU A 83 7.40 -8.43 -3.24
N THR A 84 8.29 -8.78 -2.32
CA THR A 84 9.48 -7.97 -2.02
C THR A 84 10.49 -8.15 -3.14
N VAL A 85 10.47 -7.22 -4.10
CA VAL A 85 11.30 -7.30 -5.31
C VAL A 85 12.70 -6.76 -5.10
N ASN A 86 12.94 -5.92 -4.08
CA ASN A 86 14.23 -5.29 -3.88
C ASN A 86 15.24 -6.15 -3.13
N HIS A 87 14.79 -6.96 -2.17
CA HIS A 87 15.66 -7.59 -1.18
C HIS A 87 15.05 -8.89 -0.63
N ILE A 88 15.89 -9.72 -0.01
CA ILE A 88 15.48 -10.91 0.76
C ILE A 88 16.21 -10.94 2.10
N SER A 89 15.73 -11.77 3.03
CA SER A 89 16.36 -11.95 4.34
C SER A 89 17.79 -12.47 4.25
N ASP A 90 18.65 -12.03 5.18
CA ASP A 90 19.96 -12.65 5.44
C ASP A 90 19.86 -14.07 6.00
N GLU A 91 18.68 -14.51 6.41
CA GLU A 91 18.39 -15.88 6.80
C GLU A 91 17.85 -16.75 5.65
N SER A 92 17.72 -16.19 4.44
CA SER A 92 17.34 -16.93 3.22
C SER A 92 18.35 -18.02 2.87
N ALA A 93 17.89 -19.05 2.16
CA ALA A 93 18.75 -20.15 1.74
C ALA A 93 19.87 -19.66 0.81
N GLU A 94 19.54 -18.74 -0.09
CA GLU A 94 20.44 -18.13 -1.07
C GLU A 94 21.56 -17.34 -0.38
N PHE A 95 21.23 -16.53 0.63
CA PHE A 95 22.25 -15.74 1.31
C PHE A 95 23.14 -16.60 2.22
N LYS A 96 22.56 -17.58 2.91
CA LYS A 96 23.33 -18.55 3.71
C LYS A 96 24.30 -19.35 2.85
N ASP A 97 23.88 -19.75 1.65
CA ASP A 97 24.76 -20.43 0.70
C ASP A 97 25.91 -19.53 0.24
N PHE A 98 25.63 -18.26 -0.06
CA PHE A 98 26.67 -17.27 -0.35
C PHE A 98 27.66 -17.08 0.81
N ILE A 99 27.19 -17.00 2.06
CA ILE A 99 28.08 -16.91 3.23
C ILE A 99 28.94 -18.17 3.37
N ALA A 100 28.38 -19.35 3.09
CA ALA A 100 29.07 -20.64 3.23
C ALA A 100 30.11 -20.91 2.13
N HIS A 101 29.83 -20.52 0.88
CA HIS A 101 30.65 -20.85 -0.29
C HIS A 101 31.32 -19.64 -0.94
N GLY A 102 31.04 -18.42 -0.45
CA GLY A 102 31.60 -17.19 -0.99
C GLY A 102 31.25 -16.98 -2.46
N PHE A 103 32.22 -16.48 -3.24
CA PHE A 103 32.02 -16.24 -4.68
C PHE A 103 31.95 -17.50 -5.54
N ASP A 104 32.19 -18.69 -4.96
CA ASP A 104 31.94 -19.98 -5.62
C ASP A 104 30.47 -20.43 -5.47
N SER A 105 29.67 -19.76 -4.63
CA SER A 105 28.23 -19.98 -4.50
C SER A 105 27.51 -19.71 -5.83
N GLU A 106 26.56 -20.57 -6.19
CA GLU A 106 25.69 -20.31 -7.34
C GLU A 106 24.84 -19.05 -7.16
N TYR A 107 24.64 -18.60 -5.91
CA TYR A 107 23.87 -17.40 -5.54
C TYR A 107 24.73 -16.15 -5.36
N ALA A 108 26.05 -16.22 -5.56
CA ALA A 108 26.93 -15.08 -5.29
C ALA A 108 26.51 -13.82 -6.08
N ASP A 109 26.18 -13.95 -7.37
CA ASP A 109 25.78 -12.81 -8.20
C ASP A 109 24.32 -12.35 -7.99
N LEU A 110 23.54 -13.03 -7.13
CA LEU A 110 22.20 -12.61 -6.74
C LEU A 110 22.21 -11.30 -5.94
N PHE A 111 23.29 -11.01 -5.22
CA PHE A 111 23.40 -9.89 -4.30
C PHE A 111 24.23 -8.74 -4.86
N VAL A 112 23.91 -7.51 -4.45
CA VAL A 112 24.67 -6.31 -4.83
C VAL A 112 25.94 -6.21 -3.97
N HIS A 113 27.10 -6.50 -4.58
CA HIS A 113 28.41 -6.36 -3.94
C HIS A 113 28.90 -4.92 -4.04
N VAL A 114 29.02 -4.23 -2.91
CA VAL A 114 29.42 -2.82 -2.85
C VAL A 114 30.82 -2.61 -3.43
N ASP A 115 31.69 -3.60 -3.23
CA ASP A 115 33.08 -3.54 -3.68
C ASP A 115 33.21 -3.52 -5.22
N LYS A 116 32.17 -3.92 -5.97
CA LYS A 116 32.14 -3.82 -7.44
C LYS A 116 32.04 -2.37 -7.95
N PHE A 117 31.60 -1.43 -7.11
CA PHE A 117 31.52 0.00 -7.47
C PHE A 117 32.86 0.74 -7.33
N GLY A 118 33.89 0.10 -6.76
CA GLY A 118 35.15 0.76 -6.43
C GLY A 118 35.03 1.68 -5.22
N GLU A 119 35.90 2.70 -5.16
CA GLU A 119 35.85 3.71 -4.10
C GLU A 119 34.64 4.62 -4.29
N ILE A 120 33.73 4.66 -3.30
CA ILE A 120 32.55 5.51 -3.31
C ILE A 120 32.92 6.85 -2.67
N SER A 121 32.88 7.92 -3.47
CA SER A 121 33.21 9.26 -2.98
C SER A 121 32.13 9.79 -2.01
N PRO A 122 32.45 10.76 -1.13
CA PRO A 122 31.44 11.43 -0.31
C PRO A 122 30.32 12.08 -1.14
N ASP A 123 30.64 12.59 -2.34
CA ASP A 123 29.67 13.19 -3.26
C ASP A 123 28.72 12.15 -3.85
N ASP A 124 29.20 10.94 -4.15
CA ASP A 124 28.34 9.84 -4.60
C ASP A 124 27.46 9.34 -3.46
N MET A 125 28.04 9.17 -2.26
CA MET A 125 27.30 8.76 -1.07
C MET A 125 26.16 9.73 -0.73
N ALA A 126 26.42 11.04 -0.84
CA ALA A 126 25.44 12.08 -0.55
C ALA A 126 24.27 12.13 -1.56
N LYS A 127 24.44 11.55 -2.76
CA LYS A 127 23.36 11.46 -3.75
C LYS A 127 22.43 10.29 -3.48
N ILE A 128 22.94 9.19 -2.94
CA ILE A 128 22.16 7.98 -2.68
C ILE A 128 20.98 8.34 -1.77
N HIS A 129 19.79 7.88 -2.14
CA HIS A 129 18.60 8.00 -1.32
C HIS A 129 18.68 7.00 -0.17
N ILE A 130 19.28 7.42 0.94
CA ILE A 130 19.52 6.58 2.12
C ILE A 130 18.28 6.56 3.00
N ARG A 131 17.83 5.34 3.36
CA ARG A 131 16.64 5.12 4.20
C ARG A 131 16.97 4.82 5.66
N LYS A 132 18.23 4.68 6.08
CA LYS A 132 18.60 4.36 7.46
C LYS A 132 19.65 5.34 8.00
N GLU A 133 19.93 5.30 9.31
CA GLU A 133 20.90 6.21 9.93
C GLU A 133 22.33 6.01 9.42
N LYS A 134 22.64 4.80 8.94
CA LYS A 134 23.95 4.38 8.44
C LYS A 134 23.96 4.29 6.92
N GLU A 135 25.16 4.17 6.35
CA GLU A 135 25.34 3.80 4.95
C GLU A 135 24.54 2.54 4.60
N PRO A 136 23.99 2.41 3.38
CA PRO A 136 23.16 1.28 2.97
C PRO A 136 23.99 0.02 2.69
N PHE A 137 25.06 -0.22 3.45
CA PHE A 137 26.01 -1.32 3.26
C PHE A 137 26.18 -2.10 4.56
N ARG A 138 26.47 -3.39 4.43
CA ARG A 138 26.83 -4.28 5.55
C ARG A 138 28.11 -5.04 5.20
N GLU A 139 29.10 -4.98 6.09
CA GLU A 139 30.26 -5.89 6.01
C GLU A 139 29.82 -7.30 6.44
N VAL A 140 30.22 -8.28 5.65
CA VAL A 140 29.99 -9.71 5.90
C VAL A 140 31.31 -10.46 5.84
N THR A 141 31.41 -11.52 6.63
CA THR A 141 32.56 -12.42 6.66
C THR A 141 32.12 -13.77 6.11
N LEU A 142 32.75 -14.19 5.01
CA LEU A 142 32.52 -15.47 4.35
C LEU A 142 33.18 -16.60 5.16
N ALA A 143 32.80 -17.86 4.88
CA ALA A 143 33.33 -19.02 5.60
C ALA A 143 34.86 -19.21 5.49
N ASP A 144 35.48 -18.73 4.41
CA ASP A 144 36.92 -18.74 4.20
C ASP A 144 37.66 -17.60 4.96
N GLY A 145 36.92 -16.75 5.67
CA GLY A 145 37.43 -15.58 6.39
C GLY A 145 37.52 -14.31 5.54
N THR A 146 37.20 -14.36 4.25
CA THR A 146 37.15 -13.20 3.37
C THR A 146 36.08 -12.22 3.85
N LYS A 147 36.43 -10.93 3.90
CA LYS A 147 35.50 -9.84 4.20
C LYS A 147 35.08 -9.14 2.92
N THR A 148 33.79 -8.90 2.78
CA THR A 148 33.21 -8.12 1.67
C THR A 148 32.00 -7.33 2.17
N ARG A 149 31.45 -6.47 1.32
CA ARG A 149 30.28 -5.64 1.65
C ARG A 149 29.14 -5.90 0.69
N VAL A 150 27.96 -6.09 1.25
CA VAL A 150 26.69 -6.20 0.50
C VAL A 150 25.82 -4.99 0.73
N TRP A 151 24.96 -4.68 -0.24
CA TRP A 151 24.00 -3.59 -0.14
C TRP A 151 22.77 -4.00 0.67
N CYS A 152 22.37 -3.16 1.61
CA CYS A 152 21.21 -3.31 2.49
C CYS A 152 20.52 -1.95 2.66
N THR A 153 19.54 -1.65 1.80
CA THR A 153 18.87 -0.33 1.72
C THR A 153 18.11 0.03 3.00
N PHE A 154 17.49 -0.96 3.65
CA PHE A 154 16.55 -0.77 4.76
C PHE A 154 17.16 -1.17 6.11
N THR A 155 17.02 -2.44 6.52
CA THR A 155 17.71 -3.01 7.69
C THR A 155 18.93 -3.80 7.26
N ASP A 156 19.82 -4.13 8.20
CA ASP A 156 21.00 -4.96 7.91
C ASP A 156 20.61 -6.42 7.60
N GLN A 157 19.41 -6.85 7.99
CA GLN A 157 18.83 -8.16 7.67
C GLN A 157 18.26 -8.26 6.26
N GLN A 158 18.02 -7.12 5.59
CA GLN A 158 17.44 -7.08 4.24
C GLN A 158 18.56 -6.88 3.22
N ILE A 159 18.90 -7.95 2.50
CA ILE A 159 20.00 -7.96 1.51
C ILE A 159 19.44 -7.68 0.11
N ASP A 160 19.92 -6.61 -0.52
CA ASP A 160 19.43 -6.15 -1.82
C ASP A 160 19.83 -7.09 -2.97
N LEU A 161 18.85 -7.36 -3.83
CA LEU A 161 18.99 -8.15 -5.05
C LEU A 161 19.64 -7.35 -6.17
N ASN A 162 20.46 -8.04 -6.95
CA ASN A 162 21.22 -7.50 -8.08
C ASN A 162 20.50 -7.74 -9.42
N TYR A 163 19.79 -6.73 -9.91
CA TYR A 163 19.11 -6.77 -11.22
C TYR A 163 20.03 -6.57 -12.43
N GLU A 164 21.35 -6.48 -12.25
CA GLU A 164 22.33 -6.66 -13.33
C GLU A 164 22.64 -8.14 -13.59
N SER A 165 22.21 -9.04 -12.70
CA SER A 165 22.38 -10.49 -12.81
C SER A 165 21.06 -11.17 -13.18
N ASP A 166 21.13 -12.14 -14.10
CA ASP A 166 20.00 -13.01 -14.46
C ASP A 166 19.42 -13.78 -13.26
N GLN A 167 20.19 -13.94 -12.18
CA GLN A 167 19.74 -14.67 -11.01
C GLN A 167 18.58 -13.99 -10.29
N ALA A 168 18.59 -12.66 -10.20
CA ALA A 168 17.48 -11.91 -9.61
C ALA A 168 16.18 -12.15 -10.41
N TYR A 169 16.27 -12.11 -11.74
CA TYR A 169 15.13 -12.39 -12.62
C TYR A 169 14.64 -13.84 -12.48
N ARG A 170 15.52 -14.83 -12.41
CA ARG A 170 15.13 -16.24 -12.20
C ARG A 170 14.45 -16.45 -10.85
N LEU A 171 14.97 -15.82 -9.79
CA LEU A 171 14.36 -15.89 -8.46
C LEU A 171 12.96 -15.26 -8.46
N MET A 172 12.83 -14.07 -9.04
CA MET A 172 11.54 -13.38 -9.12
C MET A 172 10.52 -14.13 -9.99
N GLU A 173 10.90 -14.68 -11.15
CA GLU A 173 10.00 -15.51 -11.96
C GLU A 173 9.54 -16.76 -11.19
N SER A 174 10.45 -17.37 -10.43
CA SER A 174 10.16 -18.51 -9.56
C SER A 174 9.17 -18.16 -8.43
N TYR A 175 9.28 -16.97 -7.82
CA TYR A 175 8.30 -16.49 -6.84
C TYR A 175 6.96 -16.12 -7.47
N ILE A 176 6.97 -15.35 -8.56
CA ILE A 176 5.74 -14.96 -9.28
C ILE A 176 4.98 -16.22 -9.73
N GLY A 177 5.66 -17.17 -10.39
CA GLY A 177 5.04 -18.40 -10.84
C GLY A 177 4.48 -19.26 -9.70
N PHE A 178 5.15 -19.29 -8.55
CA PHE A 178 4.66 -20.01 -7.38
C PHE A 178 3.42 -19.34 -6.76
N LEU A 179 3.48 -18.04 -6.46
CA LEU A 179 2.38 -17.30 -5.84
C LEU A 179 1.11 -17.34 -6.71
N THR A 180 1.26 -17.13 -8.02
CA THR A 180 0.14 -17.23 -8.97
C THR A 180 -0.42 -18.64 -9.08
N SER A 181 0.43 -19.68 -9.00
CA SER A 181 -0.05 -21.08 -8.94
C SER A 181 -0.90 -21.38 -7.70
N LYS A 182 -0.77 -20.56 -6.64
CA LYS A 182 -1.57 -20.60 -5.42
C LYS A 182 -2.84 -19.72 -5.47
N GLY A 183 -3.13 -19.11 -6.62
CA GLY A 183 -4.34 -18.33 -6.85
C GLY A 183 -4.20 -16.84 -6.50
N VAL A 184 -2.98 -16.32 -6.33
CA VAL A 184 -2.74 -14.87 -6.20
C VAL A 184 -3.03 -14.18 -7.54
N ASN A 185 -3.82 -13.10 -7.50
CA ASN A 185 -4.26 -12.36 -8.69
C ASN A 185 -3.59 -10.98 -8.82
N LEU A 186 -3.08 -10.43 -7.71
CA LEU A 186 -2.45 -9.12 -7.68
C LEU A 186 -1.15 -9.19 -6.86
N LEU A 187 -0.06 -8.70 -7.44
CA LEU A 187 1.24 -8.64 -6.77
C LEU A 187 1.55 -7.19 -6.42
N ARG A 188 1.55 -6.85 -5.13
CA ARG A 188 2.06 -5.57 -4.65
C ARG A 188 3.59 -5.61 -4.72
N LEU A 189 4.19 -4.76 -5.56
CA LEU A 189 5.65 -4.74 -5.73
C LEU A 189 6.24 -3.81 -4.69
N ASP A 190 6.70 -4.40 -3.59
CA ASP A 190 7.27 -3.67 -2.47
C ASP A 190 8.67 -3.15 -2.78
N ALA A 191 8.92 -1.88 -2.44
CA ALA A 191 10.22 -1.23 -2.57
C ALA A 191 10.84 -1.28 -3.99
N PHE A 192 10.03 -1.41 -5.06
CA PHE A 192 10.55 -1.55 -6.42
C PHE A 192 11.44 -0.38 -6.85
N GLY A 193 11.21 0.82 -6.30
CA GLY A 193 12.00 2.01 -6.60
C GLY A 193 13.49 1.86 -6.27
N TYR A 194 13.87 0.92 -5.40
CA TYR A 194 15.26 0.68 -5.00
C TYR A 194 15.96 -0.40 -5.82
N THR A 195 15.27 -1.06 -6.76
CA THR A 195 15.84 -2.17 -7.55
C THR A 195 17.06 -1.78 -8.40
N THR A 196 17.23 -0.49 -8.69
CA THR A 196 18.32 0.05 -9.52
C THR A 196 19.40 0.74 -8.69
N LYS A 197 20.64 0.25 -8.76
CA LYS A 197 21.80 0.83 -8.06
C LYS A 197 22.79 1.39 -9.08
N ARG A 198 22.97 2.72 -9.11
CA ARG A 198 23.91 3.40 -10.03
C ARG A 198 24.63 4.53 -9.31
N MET A 199 25.95 4.39 -9.15
CA MET A 199 26.79 5.45 -8.56
C MET A 199 26.63 6.77 -9.32
N GLY A 200 26.69 7.87 -8.59
CA GLY A 200 26.43 9.21 -9.11
C GLY A 200 24.95 9.57 -9.28
N THR A 201 24.02 8.69 -8.88
CA THR A 201 22.55 8.94 -8.88
C THR A 201 21.94 8.74 -7.49
N SER A 202 20.63 8.96 -7.37
CA SER A 202 19.86 8.65 -6.15
C SER A 202 19.78 7.16 -5.81
N CYS A 203 20.05 6.24 -6.76
CA CYS A 203 19.74 4.82 -6.61
C CYS A 203 18.25 4.56 -6.22
N PHE A 204 17.38 5.52 -6.53
CA PHE A 204 15.94 5.43 -6.32
C PHE A 204 15.23 5.91 -7.58
N LEU A 205 14.38 5.05 -8.13
CA LEU A 205 13.64 5.26 -9.39
C LEU A 205 14.57 5.66 -10.54
N VAL A 206 15.71 4.99 -10.69
CA VAL A 206 16.71 5.36 -11.71
C VAL A 206 16.19 4.99 -13.10
N GLU A 207 15.81 6.02 -13.86
CA GLU A 207 15.32 5.86 -15.22
C GLU A 207 16.47 5.78 -16.25
N PRO A 208 16.29 4.99 -17.35
CA PRO A 208 15.11 4.18 -17.68
C PRO A 208 15.11 2.76 -17.07
N GLU A 209 16.14 2.38 -16.33
CA GLU A 209 16.34 1.00 -15.85
C GLU A 209 15.20 0.49 -14.98
N VAL A 210 14.69 1.32 -14.06
CA VAL A 210 13.60 0.92 -13.14
C VAL A 210 12.33 0.50 -13.90
N TYR A 211 12.03 1.18 -15.01
CA TYR A 211 10.88 0.82 -15.84
C TYR A 211 11.11 -0.47 -16.61
N ARG A 212 12.33 -0.77 -17.05
CA ARG A 212 12.62 -2.04 -17.72
C ARG A 212 12.41 -3.23 -16.77
N ILE A 213 12.81 -3.07 -15.51
CA ILE A 213 12.58 -4.07 -14.46
C ILE A 213 11.07 -4.22 -14.21
N LEU A 214 10.35 -3.10 -14.05
CA LEU A 214 8.89 -3.14 -13.89
C LEU A 214 8.16 -3.79 -15.06
N ASP A 215 8.52 -3.42 -16.30
CA ASP A 215 7.91 -3.97 -17.51
C ASP A 215 8.16 -5.49 -17.58
N TRP A 216 9.37 -5.96 -17.25
CA TRP A 216 9.67 -7.39 -17.15
C TRP A 216 8.83 -8.09 -16.06
N ILE A 217 8.75 -7.53 -14.85
CA ILE A 217 7.94 -8.11 -13.76
C ILE A 217 6.47 -8.22 -14.21
N ASN A 218 5.94 -7.17 -14.83
CA ASN A 218 4.57 -7.12 -15.32
C ASN A 218 4.31 -8.17 -16.42
N GLU A 219 5.23 -8.33 -17.36
CA GLU A 219 5.13 -9.37 -18.40
C GLU A 219 5.10 -10.78 -17.79
N VAL A 220 5.95 -11.05 -16.80
CA VAL A 220 5.97 -12.34 -16.10
C VAL A 220 4.70 -12.55 -15.29
N ALA A 221 4.22 -11.56 -14.55
CA ALA A 221 2.97 -11.64 -13.79
C ALA A 221 1.78 -11.93 -14.72
N LEU A 222 1.66 -11.20 -15.83
CA LEU A 222 0.57 -11.39 -16.80
C LEU A 222 0.63 -12.77 -17.47
N LYS A 223 1.83 -13.27 -17.82
CA LYS A 223 2.04 -14.62 -18.34
C LYS A 223 1.52 -15.69 -17.37
N HIS A 224 1.59 -15.43 -16.08
CA HIS A 224 1.14 -16.30 -15.01
C HIS A 224 -0.28 -15.99 -14.50
N GLY A 225 -0.99 -15.03 -15.09
CA GLY A 225 -2.39 -14.72 -14.77
C GLY A 225 -2.60 -13.78 -13.59
N ALA A 226 -1.61 -12.95 -13.24
CA ALA A 226 -1.72 -11.90 -12.24
C ALA A 226 -1.42 -10.51 -12.80
N GLU A 227 -1.94 -9.49 -12.13
CA GLU A 227 -1.68 -8.07 -12.39
C GLU A 227 -0.70 -7.52 -11.31
N CYS A 228 -0.05 -6.38 -11.58
CA CYS A 228 0.90 -5.76 -10.65
C CYS A 228 0.38 -4.45 -10.06
N LEU A 229 0.71 -4.22 -8.78
CA LEU A 229 0.44 -3.00 -8.01
C LEU A 229 1.76 -2.46 -7.44
N PRO A 230 2.55 -1.71 -8.23
CA PRO A 230 3.82 -1.17 -7.74
C PRO A 230 3.60 -0.09 -6.69
N GLU A 231 4.26 -0.21 -5.54
CA GLU A 231 4.21 0.80 -4.48
C GLU A 231 5.30 1.85 -4.68
N VAL A 232 4.89 3.12 -4.80
CA VAL A 232 5.79 4.27 -4.89
C VAL A 232 5.19 5.49 -4.21
N HIS A 233 5.94 6.02 -3.24
CA HIS A 233 5.68 7.30 -2.59
C HIS A 233 6.66 8.36 -3.10
N ASP A 234 6.27 9.04 -4.17
CA ASP A 234 7.01 10.12 -4.83
C ASP A 234 6.03 10.95 -5.68
N HIS A 235 6.55 11.92 -6.44
CA HIS A 235 5.79 12.80 -7.31
C HIS A 235 4.79 12.02 -8.18
N THR A 236 3.56 12.55 -8.26
CA THR A 236 2.41 11.86 -8.86
C THR A 236 2.59 11.39 -10.31
N SER A 237 3.59 11.91 -11.03
CA SER A 237 3.98 11.44 -12.37
C SER A 237 4.28 9.94 -12.43
N TYR A 238 4.82 9.34 -11.37
CA TYR A 238 5.13 7.91 -11.35
C TYR A 238 3.86 7.05 -11.40
N GLN A 239 2.80 7.47 -10.72
CA GLN A 239 1.50 6.80 -10.73
C GLN A 239 0.86 6.88 -12.12
N TYR A 240 1.04 7.98 -12.86
CA TYR A 240 0.66 8.05 -14.28
C TYR A 240 1.51 7.13 -15.15
N ALA A 241 2.83 7.08 -14.91
CA ALA A 241 3.75 6.24 -15.65
C ALA A 241 3.44 4.74 -15.47
N ILE A 242 3.07 4.33 -14.25
CA ILE A 242 2.62 2.98 -13.91
C ILE A 242 1.28 2.66 -14.60
N GLY A 243 0.29 3.56 -14.49
CA GLY A 243 -1.02 3.35 -15.14
C GLY A 243 -0.93 3.19 -16.66
N ARG A 244 0.00 3.91 -17.31
CA ARG A 244 0.27 3.76 -18.76
C ARG A 244 0.92 2.44 -19.17
N ARG A 245 1.51 1.70 -18.22
CA ARG A 245 2.15 0.40 -18.43
C ARG A 245 1.21 -0.78 -18.13
N ASN A 246 -0.11 -0.53 -18.07
CA ASN A 246 -1.10 -1.55 -17.77
C ASN A 246 -0.88 -2.24 -16.41
N MET A 247 -0.33 -1.49 -15.45
CA MET A 247 -0.25 -1.86 -14.05
C MET A 247 -1.19 -0.97 -13.24
N HIS A 248 -1.50 -1.36 -12.01
CA HIS A 248 -2.32 -0.58 -11.09
C HIS A 248 -1.44 0.36 -10.26
N PRO A 249 -1.55 1.69 -10.42
CA PRO A 249 -0.95 2.62 -9.47
C PRO A 249 -1.81 2.75 -8.22
N TYR A 250 -1.19 2.98 -7.06
CA TYR A 250 -1.92 3.47 -5.90
C TYR A 250 -2.39 4.91 -6.10
N GLY A 251 -3.58 5.21 -5.60
CA GLY A 251 -4.12 6.57 -5.51
C GLY A 251 -3.62 7.33 -4.28
N PHE A 252 -2.31 7.33 -3.98
CA PHE A 252 -1.78 7.86 -2.71
C PHE A 252 -1.95 9.37 -2.51
N ALA A 253 -2.22 10.15 -3.56
CA ALA A 253 -2.60 11.55 -3.40
C ALA A 253 -3.98 11.72 -2.74
N LEU A 254 -4.87 10.72 -2.83
CA LEU A 254 -6.24 10.80 -2.35
C LEU A 254 -6.36 11.00 -0.82
N PRO A 255 -5.66 10.24 0.06
CA PRO A 255 -5.76 10.43 1.50
C PRO A 255 -5.45 11.86 1.99
N PRO A 256 -4.28 12.46 1.72
CA PRO A 256 -4.00 13.84 2.12
C PRO A 256 -4.93 14.85 1.45
N LEU A 257 -5.35 14.65 0.19
CA LEU A 257 -6.35 15.51 -0.45
C LEU A 257 -7.70 15.49 0.26
N LEU A 258 -8.14 14.32 0.74
CA LEU A 258 -9.40 14.19 1.47
C LEU A 258 -9.32 14.77 2.87
N LEU A 259 -8.21 14.54 3.58
CA LEU A 259 -7.98 15.20 4.87
C LEU A 259 -8.01 16.72 4.71
N TYR A 260 -7.29 17.27 3.73
CA TYR A 260 -7.37 18.69 3.40
C TYR A 260 -8.81 19.13 3.09
N SER A 261 -9.50 18.40 2.21
CA SER A 261 -10.83 18.80 1.74
C SER A 261 -11.88 18.84 2.86
N LEU A 262 -11.82 17.87 3.79
CA LEU A 262 -12.76 17.76 4.90
C LEU A 262 -12.41 18.71 6.05
N LEU A 263 -11.12 18.97 6.31
CA LEU A 263 -10.70 19.87 7.38
C LEU A 263 -10.80 21.35 6.99
N ASP A 264 -10.61 21.69 5.71
CA ASP A 264 -10.65 23.07 5.18
C ASP A 264 -11.97 23.40 4.46
N ALA A 265 -12.91 22.45 4.37
CA ALA A 265 -14.13 22.55 3.57
C ALA A 265 -13.89 23.00 2.12
N ASN A 266 -12.83 22.45 1.49
CA ASN A 266 -12.32 22.87 0.19
C ASN A 266 -11.99 21.71 -0.75
N SER A 267 -12.82 21.54 -1.79
CA SER A 267 -12.72 20.48 -2.79
C SER A 267 -11.93 20.84 -4.05
N VAL A 268 -11.36 22.05 -4.16
CA VAL A 268 -10.77 22.53 -5.44
C VAL A 268 -9.68 21.60 -5.93
N TYR A 269 -8.72 21.28 -5.06
CA TYR A 269 -7.57 20.43 -5.43
C TYR A 269 -7.97 18.97 -5.62
N LEU A 270 -8.87 18.45 -4.79
CA LEU A 270 -9.46 17.12 -4.97
C LEU A 270 -10.14 16.99 -6.33
N LYS A 271 -10.99 17.96 -6.73
CA LYS A 271 -11.67 17.95 -8.03
C LYS A 271 -10.69 18.10 -9.19
N ASN A 272 -9.60 18.86 -9.02
CA ASN A 272 -8.55 18.96 -10.04
C ASN A 272 -7.84 17.61 -10.24
N TRP A 273 -7.46 16.96 -9.14
CA TRP A 273 -6.85 15.63 -9.19
C TRP A 273 -7.79 14.58 -9.78
N LEU A 274 -9.07 14.55 -9.39
CA LEU A 274 -10.10 13.64 -9.94
C LEU A 274 -10.28 13.75 -11.46
N ARG A 275 -10.00 14.91 -12.07
CA ARG A 275 -10.04 15.07 -13.54
C ARG A 275 -8.89 14.37 -14.23
N MET A 276 -7.75 14.26 -13.56
CA MET A 276 -6.51 13.82 -14.18
C MET A 276 -6.14 12.39 -13.79
N CYS A 277 -6.41 11.95 -12.56
CA CYS A 277 -5.90 10.71 -11.99
C CYS A 277 -6.10 9.46 -12.89
N PRO A 278 -5.15 8.49 -12.87
CA PRO A 278 -5.29 7.25 -13.62
C PRO A 278 -6.60 6.53 -13.26
N ARG A 279 -7.32 5.99 -14.23
CA ARG A 279 -8.64 5.38 -13.99
C ARG A 279 -8.58 3.96 -13.44
N ASN A 280 -7.44 3.29 -13.60
CA ASN A 280 -7.18 1.92 -13.14
C ASN A 280 -6.42 1.88 -11.80
N MET A 281 -6.57 2.89 -10.94
CA MET A 281 -5.89 2.93 -9.64
C MET A 281 -6.42 1.86 -8.67
N VAL A 282 -5.61 1.58 -7.64
CA VAL A 282 -6.10 1.09 -6.35
C VAL A 282 -6.18 2.26 -5.38
N THR A 283 -7.36 2.59 -4.88
CA THR A 283 -7.57 3.78 -4.02
C THR A 283 -7.53 3.38 -2.55
N VAL A 284 -6.90 4.19 -1.71
CA VAL A 284 -6.75 3.97 -0.26
C VAL A 284 -7.05 5.26 0.50
N LEU A 285 -7.31 5.16 1.80
CA LEU A 285 -7.26 6.29 2.75
C LEU A 285 -6.19 6.02 3.80
N ASP A 286 -6.29 4.86 4.42
CA ASP A 286 -5.35 4.28 5.36
C ASP A 286 -4.68 3.06 4.72
N THR A 287 -3.45 2.80 5.17
CA THR A 287 -2.69 1.59 4.84
C THR A 287 -1.98 1.10 6.11
N HIS A 288 -1.10 0.11 5.97
CA HIS A 288 -0.21 -0.32 7.05
C HIS A 288 0.91 0.67 7.35
N ASP A 289 1.19 1.62 6.47
CA ASP A 289 2.14 2.71 6.68
C ASP A 289 1.42 4.02 7.04
N GLY A 290 2.19 5.08 7.33
CA GLY A 290 1.64 6.40 7.58
C GLY A 290 1.19 7.11 6.29
N ILE A 291 0.47 8.23 6.43
CA ILE A 291 -0.01 9.01 5.30
C ILE A 291 1.14 9.87 4.76
N CYS A 292 1.63 9.53 3.57
CA CYS A 292 2.80 10.12 2.96
C CYS A 292 2.50 11.50 2.32
N ILE A 293 3.15 12.55 2.80
CA ILE A 293 3.02 13.91 2.25
C ILE A 293 3.64 14.10 0.85
N PRO A 294 4.76 13.44 0.48
CA PRO A 294 5.31 13.56 -0.88
C PRO A 294 4.31 13.26 -2.00
N ASP A 295 3.28 12.44 -1.74
CA ASP A 295 2.27 12.08 -2.74
C ASP A 295 1.35 13.24 -3.17
N VAL A 296 1.34 14.35 -2.44
CA VAL A 296 0.59 15.57 -2.80
C VAL A 296 1.46 16.77 -3.13
N GLU A 297 2.78 16.61 -3.11
CA GLU A 297 3.67 17.64 -3.62
C GLU A 297 3.39 17.88 -5.11
N GLY A 298 3.21 19.15 -5.48
CA GLY A 298 2.77 19.54 -6.82
C GLY A 298 1.27 19.39 -7.10
N VAL A 299 0.49 18.79 -6.17
CA VAL A 299 -0.98 18.71 -6.27
C VAL A 299 -1.65 19.72 -5.32
N LEU A 300 -1.17 19.80 -4.08
CA LEU A 300 -1.54 20.82 -3.10
C LEU A 300 -0.45 21.90 -3.03
N PRO A 301 -0.81 23.18 -2.84
CA PRO A 301 0.17 24.22 -2.56
C PRO A 301 0.88 23.96 -1.22
N ASP A 302 2.17 24.26 -1.14
CA ASP A 302 3.00 24.04 0.05
C ASP A 302 2.40 24.65 1.33
N GLU A 303 1.77 25.83 1.23
CA GLU A 303 1.10 26.48 2.37
C GLU A 303 -0.06 25.65 2.92
N LYS A 304 -0.77 24.90 2.06
CA LYS A 304 -1.88 24.03 2.43
C LYS A 304 -1.37 22.71 2.99
N ILE A 305 -0.28 22.19 2.45
CA ILE A 305 0.42 21.02 3.01
C ILE A 305 0.88 21.31 4.43
N ARG A 306 1.52 22.46 4.68
CA ARG A 306 1.95 22.86 6.04
C ARG A 306 0.77 23.00 7.00
N ALA A 307 -0.30 23.68 6.57
CA ALA A 307 -1.49 23.82 7.40
C ALA A 307 -2.16 22.47 7.72
N LEU A 308 -2.15 21.52 6.78
CA LEU A 308 -2.65 20.16 6.99
C LEU A 308 -1.79 19.42 8.03
N ILE A 309 -0.48 19.50 7.89
CA ILE A 309 0.50 18.93 8.83
C ILE A 309 0.27 19.49 10.24
N ASP A 310 0.30 20.81 10.39
CA ASP A 310 0.13 21.48 11.70
C ASP A 310 -1.20 21.11 12.37
N ASN A 311 -2.26 20.89 11.57
CA ASN A 311 -3.57 20.48 12.09
C ASN A 311 -3.56 19.05 12.64
N ILE A 312 -2.87 18.13 11.95
CA ILE A 312 -2.86 16.70 12.28
C ILE A 312 -1.80 16.38 13.34
N ASP A 313 -0.70 17.13 13.40
CA ASP A 313 0.41 16.94 14.35
C ASP A 313 -0.06 16.90 15.81
N ALA A 314 -1.13 17.63 16.16
CA ALA A 314 -1.72 17.59 17.50
C ALA A 314 -2.35 16.22 17.87
N ARG A 315 -2.53 15.32 16.89
CA ARG A 315 -3.21 14.02 17.02
C ARG A 315 -2.39 12.85 16.48
N SER A 316 -1.29 13.06 15.76
CA SER A 316 -0.41 11.99 15.28
C SER A 316 0.66 11.64 16.31
N ALA A 317 1.35 10.50 16.11
CA ALA A 317 2.67 10.34 16.70
C ALA A 317 3.64 11.36 16.08
N ASP A 318 4.84 11.50 16.67
CA ASP A 318 5.90 12.29 16.06
C ASP A 318 6.08 11.86 14.59
N PRO A 319 6.03 12.79 13.63
CA PRO A 319 6.15 12.44 12.24
C PRO A 319 7.49 11.72 12.02
N ILE A 320 7.48 10.68 11.19
CA ILE A 320 8.71 9.98 10.82
C ILE A 320 9.55 10.94 9.96
N MET A 321 10.38 11.73 10.63
CA MET A 321 11.41 12.56 10.03
C MET A 321 12.74 11.80 10.15
N ARG A 322 13.12 11.06 9.11
CA ARG A 322 14.47 10.47 9.08
C ARG A 322 15.50 11.58 8.85
N ARG A 323 16.07 12.10 9.94
CA ARG A 323 17.16 13.08 9.94
C ARG A 323 18.49 12.39 9.64
N SER A 324 18.79 12.13 8.37
CA SER A 324 20.16 11.83 7.95
C SER A 324 20.36 12.09 6.46
N ALA A 325 20.82 13.30 6.12
CA ALA A 325 21.81 13.62 5.08
C ALA A 325 21.91 15.15 4.94
N ALA A 326 23.12 15.66 4.72
CA ALA A 326 23.51 17.07 4.82
C ALA A 326 22.94 18.02 3.75
N ASN A 327 21.79 17.73 3.14
CA ASN A 327 21.25 18.52 2.04
C ASN A 327 19.72 18.57 2.10
N ILE A 328 19.16 19.77 1.97
CA ILE A 328 17.70 20.02 1.91
C ILE A 328 17.04 19.32 0.70
N HIS A 329 17.85 18.86 -0.26
CA HIS A 329 17.43 18.06 -1.41
C HIS A 329 17.82 16.57 -1.33
N SER A 330 18.52 16.13 -0.28
CA SER A 330 18.94 14.73 -0.09
C SER A 330 18.30 14.07 1.14
N VAL A 331 17.34 14.72 1.80
CA VAL A 331 16.58 14.06 2.87
C VAL A 331 15.40 13.34 2.25
N GLY A 332 15.58 12.04 1.98
CA GLY A 332 14.53 11.07 1.71
C GLY A 332 13.62 10.78 2.92
N ALA A 333 13.34 11.80 3.74
CA ALA A 333 12.32 11.72 4.76
C ALA A 333 10.98 11.85 4.05
N ILE A 334 10.35 10.71 3.74
CA ILE A 334 8.92 10.71 3.54
C ILE A 334 8.33 11.18 4.86
N TYR A 335 7.86 12.43 4.88
CA TYR A 335 7.05 12.90 5.99
C TYR A 335 5.76 12.07 5.95
N GLN A 336 5.69 11.10 6.86
CA GLN A 336 4.52 10.25 7.06
C GLN A 336 3.78 10.74 8.28
N LEU A 337 2.51 11.11 8.11
CA LEU A 337 1.60 11.32 9.24
C LEU A 337 1.24 9.94 9.80
N THR A 338 1.84 9.59 10.95
CA THR A 338 1.59 8.34 11.66
C THR A 338 0.39 8.52 12.60
N CYS A 339 -0.80 8.25 12.07
CA CYS A 339 -2.09 8.38 12.75
C CYS A 339 -3.10 7.45 12.08
N THR A 340 -4.12 7.01 12.81
CA THR A 340 -5.29 6.40 12.15
C THR A 340 -6.03 7.46 11.33
N PHE A 341 -6.61 7.05 10.20
CA PHE A 341 -7.38 8.01 9.37
C PHE A 341 -8.61 8.55 10.10
N TYR A 342 -9.18 7.76 11.03
CA TYR A 342 -10.31 8.16 11.86
C TYR A 342 -9.93 9.24 12.88
N ASP A 343 -8.78 9.13 13.57
CA ASP A 343 -8.28 10.20 14.44
C ASP A 343 -7.80 11.44 13.68
N ALA A 344 -7.24 11.26 12.47
CA ALA A 344 -6.90 12.37 11.61
C ALA A 344 -8.12 13.27 11.33
N LEU A 345 -9.31 12.65 11.20
CA LEU A 345 -10.63 13.29 11.08
C LEU A 345 -11.32 13.56 12.43
N MET A 346 -10.59 13.59 13.53
CA MET A 346 -11.10 13.91 14.87
C MET A 346 -12.24 12.98 15.33
N GLN A 347 -12.21 11.70 14.90
CA GLN A 347 -13.23 10.70 15.22
C GLN A 347 -14.65 11.15 14.81
N ASN A 348 -14.74 11.96 13.75
CA ASN A 348 -16.01 12.43 13.23
C ASN A 348 -16.59 11.40 12.25
N ASP A 349 -17.65 10.71 12.68
CA ASP A 349 -18.31 9.66 11.89
C ASP A 349 -18.77 10.15 10.52
N ASP A 350 -19.36 11.35 10.44
CA ASP A 350 -19.87 11.90 9.19
C ASP A 350 -18.74 12.27 8.23
N ALA A 351 -17.65 12.87 8.74
CA ALA A 351 -16.46 13.14 7.95
C ALA A 351 -15.81 11.84 7.45
N TYR A 352 -15.78 10.80 8.29
CA TYR A 352 -15.22 9.50 7.92
C TYR A 352 -16.02 8.81 6.82
N ILE A 353 -17.36 8.81 6.93
CA ILE A 353 -18.24 8.29 5.88
C ILE A 353 -18.17 9.15 4.61
N ALA A 354 -18.05 10.47 4.74
CA ALA A 354 -17.81 11.35 3.59
C ALA A 354 -16.51 11.00 2.86
N ALA A 355 -15.41 10.78 3.59
CA ALA A 355 -14.14 10.36 3.02
C ALA A 355 -14.25 9.03 2.27
N ARG A 356 -14.89 8.02 2.89
CA ARG A 356 -15.09 6.69 2.30
C ARG A 356 -16.03 6.72 1.09
N ALA A 357 -17.09 7.55 1.13
CA ALA A 357 -17.99 7.72 0.00
C ALA A 357 -17.25 8.34 -1.20
N ILE A 358 -16.44 9.38 -0.98
CA ILE A 358 -15.62 9.96 -2.05
C ILE A 358 -14.58 8.95 -2.56
N GLN A 359 -13.94 8.19 -1.67
CA GLN A 359 -13.02 7.11 -2.07
C GLN A 359 -13.72 6.12 -3.00
N PHE A 360 -14.89 5.63 -2.61
CA PHE A 360 -15.58 4.58 -3.37
C PHE A 360 -16.16 5.08 -4.70
N PHE A 361 -16.50 6.36 -4.80
CA PHE A 361 -16.89 6.96 -6.07
C PHE A 361 -15.69 7.38 -6.93
N THR A 362 -14.46 7.40 -6.40
CA THR A 362 -13.25 7.69 -7.17
C THR A 362 -12.94 6.51 -8.11
N PRO A 363 -12.56 6.74 -9.38
CA PRO A 363 -12.16 5.67 -10.29
C PRO A 363 -11.03 4.81 -9.74
N GLY A 364 -11.23 3.48 -9.78
CA GLY A 364 -10.29 2.49 -9.28
C GLY A 364 -10.94 1.46 -8.36
N ILE A 365 -10.13 0.48 -7.96
CA ILE A 365 -10.50 -0.56 -6.98
C ILE A 365 -10.25 0.02 -5.57
N PRO A 366 -11.27 0.18 -4.72
CA PRO A 366 -11.07 0.73 -3.39
C PRO A 366 -10.55 -0.33 -2.40
N GLN A 367 -9.48 -0.01 -1.70
CA GLN A 367 -8.96 -0.76 -0.57
C GLN A 367 -9.31 -0.07 0.76
N VAL A 368 -9.80 -0.86 1.72
CA VAL A 368 -10.10 -0.44 3.09
C VAL A 368 -9.15 -1.17 4.03
N TYR A 369 -8.35 -0.44 4.80
CA TYR A 369 -7.47 -1.04 5.79
C TYR A 369 -8.24 -1.46 7.06
N TYR A 370 -7.85 -2.57 7.67
CA TYR A 370 -8.64 -3.21 8.74
C TYR A 370 -8.87 -2.34 9.97
N VAL A 371 -7.92 -1.45 10.33
CA VAL A 371 -8.13 -0.48 11.42
C VAL A 371 -9.22 0.52 11.03
N GLY A 372 -9.20 1.01 9.80
CA GLY A 372 -10.24 1.89 9.27
C GLY A 372 -11.60 1.22 9.17
N LEU A 373 -11.65 -0.03 8.71
CA LEU A 373 -12.88 -0.83 8.66
C LEU A 373 -13.62 -0.81 10.01
N LEU A 374 -12.88 -0.91 11.11
CA LEU A 374 -13.42 -0.98 12.47
C LEU A 374 -13.50 0.39 13.17
N ALA A 375 -13.31 1.49 12.43
CA ALA A 375 -13.18 2.85 12.95
C ALA A 375 -12.26 2.88 14.19
N GLY A 376 -11.08 2.28 14.04
CA GLY A 376 -10.06 2.17 15.06
C GLY A 376 -9.39 3.51 15.32
N CYS A 377 -9.05 3.74 16.59
CA CYS A 377 -8.30 4.92 17.04
C CYS A 377 -6.82 4.56 17.25
N ASN A 378 -6.00 5.59 17.45
CA ASN A 378 -4.58 5.55 17.69
C ASN A 378 -4.23 4.64 18.87
N ASN A 379 -3.43 3.63 18.60
CA ASN A 379 -2.91 2.73 19.61
C ASN A 379 -1.57 3.23 20.16
N HIS A 380 -1.62 4.26 21.00
CA HIS A 380 -0.43 4.81 21.66
C HIS A 380 0.25 3.81 22.60
N GLU A 381 -0.48 2.83 23.11
CA GLU A 381 0.08 1.80 23.99
C GLU A 381 0.99 0.86 23.20
N LEU A 382 0.49 0.27 22.10
CA LEU A 382 1.27 -0.61 21.25
C LEU A 382 2.50 0.10 20.67
N MET A 383 2.31 1.33 20.16
CA MET A 383 3.41 2.15 19.65
C MET A 383 4.53 2.35 20.69
N LYS A 384 4.18 2.60 21.95
CA LYS A 384 5.18 2.76 23.03
C LYS A 384 5.82 1.42 23.42
N GLN A 385 5.06 0.34 23.39
CA GLN A 385 5.54 -1.00 23.75
C GLN A 385 6.50 -1.58 22.70
N SER A 386 6.20 -1.43 21.41
CA SER A 386 7.04 -1.92 20.31
C SER A 386 8.19 -0.98 19.97
N GLY A 387 8.03 0.33 20.23
CA GLY A 387 8.98 1.36 19.80
C GLY A 387 8.85 1.72 18.31
N GLU A 388 7.90 1.14 17.58
CA GLU A 388 7.62 1.45 16.18
C GLU A 388 6.49 2.47 16.06
N LEU A 389 6.75 3.61 15.42
CA LEU A 389 5.79 4.70 15.30
C LEU A 389 4.55 4.30 14.48
N ARG A 390 4.71 3.46 13.46
CA ARG A 390 3.59 2.97 12.63
C ARG A 390 2.64 2.06 13.40
N ASP A 391 3.07 1.49 14.54
CA ASP A 391 2.21 0.63 15.36
C ASP A 391 1.01 1.37 15.98
N ILE A 392 1.02 2.71 15.95
CA ILE A 392 -0.15 3.52 16.28
C ILE A 392 -1.39 3.19 15.42
N ASN A 393 -1.19 2.74 14.18
CA ASN A 393 -2.25 2.41 13.22
C ASN A 393 -2.26 0.90 12.87
N ARG A 394 -2.00 0.05 13.86
CA ARG A 394 -1.59 -1.36 13.63
C ARG A 394 -2.05 -2.26 14.79
N HIS A 395 -3.18 -1.89 15.40
CA HIS A 395 -3.76 -2.56 16.57
C HIS A 395 -4.05 -4.05 16.33
N TYR A 396 -3.92 -4.88 17.37
CA TYR A 396 -4.27 -6.31 17.36
C TYR A 396 -5.68 -6.49 17.89
N TYR A 397 -6.67 -6.62 17.00
CA TYR A 397 -8.05 -6.86 17.42
C TYR A 397 -8.27 -8.32 17.76
N THR A 398 -8.74 -8.61 18.97
CA THR A 398 -9.25 -9.94 19.31
C THR A 398 -10.57 -10.21 18.57
N LEU A 399 -10.98 -11.49 18.43
CA LEU A 399 -12.27 -11.81 17.83
C LEU A 399 -13.44 -11.12 18.55
N ASP A 400 -13.43 -11.07 19.88
CA ASP A 400 -14.46 -10.38 20.68
C ASP A 400 -14.49 -8.88 20.41
N GLU A 401 -13.32 -8.26 20.25
CA GLU A 401 -13.20 -6.84 19.94
C GLU A 401 -13.66 -6.53 18.51
N VAL A 402 -13.38 -7.41 17.54
CA VAL A 402 -13.95 -7.33 16.18
C VAL A 402 -15.48 -7.38 16.25
N GLU A 403 -16.06 -8.34 16.99
CA GLU A 403 -17.53 -8.44 17.12
C GLU A 403 -18.12 -7.15 17.72
N GLN A 404 -17.47 -6.56 18.72
CA GLN A 404 -17.91 -5.31 19.33
C GLN A 404 -17.80 -4.12 18.36
N HIS A 405 -16.66 -3.97 17.69
CA HIS A 405 -16.41 -2.86 16.77
C HIS A 405 -17.30 -2.91 15.55
N ILE A 406 -17.62 -4.10 15.02
CA ILE A 406 -18.56 -4.26 13.91
C ILE A 406 -19.92 -3.64 14.25
N GLN A 407 -20.38 -3.69 15.50
CA GLN A 407 -21.69 -3.12 15.90
C GLN A 407 -21.70 -1.59 15.97
N LYS A 408 -20.55 -0.91 15.88
CA LYS A 408 -20.51 0.56 15.93
C LYS A 408 -21.36 1.16 14.79
N PRO A 409 -22.16 2.21 15.04
CA PRO A 409 -22.97 2.84 14.00
C PRO A 409 -22.18 3.25 12.76
N VAL A 410 -20.99 3.86 12.93
CA VAL A 410 -20.10 4.25 11.82
C VAL A 410 -19.59 3.05 11.02
N VAL A 411 -19.35 1.90 11.66
CA VAL A 411 -18.91 0.68 10.98
C VAL A 411 -20.07 0.06 10.20
N GLN A 412 -21.28 0.02 10.76
CA GLN A 412 -22.47 -0.43 10.04
C GLN A 412 -22.77 0.43 8.80
N ARG A 413 -22.62 1.75 8.94
CA ARG A 413 -22.68 2.74 7.86
C ARG A 413 -21.65 2.46 6.76
N LEU A 414 -20.40 2.22 7.13
CA LEU A 414 -19.34 1.85 6.20
C LEU A 414 -19.62 0.52 5.50
N LEU A 415 -20.08 -0.52 6.22
CA LEU A 415 -20.41 -1.82 5.64
C LEU A 415 -21.56 -1.72 4.62
N ALA A 416 -22.58 -0.90 4.88
CA ALA A 416 -23.66 -0.64 3.92
C ALA A 416 -23.10 0.02 2.64
N LEU A 417 -22.22 1.00 2.81
CA LEU A 417 -21.56 1.69 1.71
C LEU A 417 -20.63 0.75 0.90
N MET A 418 -19.88 -0.15 1.56
CA MET A 418 -19.04 -1.15 0.92
C MET A 418 -19.87 -2.15 0.12
N LYS A 419 -20.97 -2.67 0.68
CA LYS A 419 -21.90 -3.55 -0.03
C LYS A 419 -22.46 -2.87 -1.27
N PHE A 420 -22.86 -1.60 -1.19
CA PHE A 420 -23.30 -0.85 -2.35
C PHE A 420 -22.21 -0.73 -3.41
N ARG A 421 -20.99 -0.31 -3.01
CA ARG A 421 -19.86 -0.12 -3.93
C ARG A 421 -19.43 -1.42 -4.64
N SER A 422 -19.48 -2.55 -3.94
CA SER A 422 -19.03 -3.84 -4.47
C SER A 422 -20.04 -4.53 -5.38
N ASN A 423 -21.33 -4.16 -5.31
CA ASN A 423 -22.40 -4.90 -6.00
C ASN A 423 -23.20 -4.07 -7.00
N TYR A 424 -23.17 -2.73 -6.92
CA TYR A 424 -24.00 -1.91 -7.81
C TYR A 424 -23.36 -1.72 -9.21
N PRO A 425 -23.98 -2.16 -10.32
CA PRO A 425 -23.31 -2.27 -11.62
C PRO A 425 -22.84 -0.96 -12.26
N ALA A 426 -23.33 0.20 -11.79
CA ALA A 426 -22.92 1.49 -12.33
C ALA A 426 -21.41 1.72 -12.24
N PHE A 427 -20.75 1.19 -11.21
CA PHE A 427 -19.31 1.37 -10.97
C PHE A 427 -18.41 0.69 -12.02
N ASP A 428 -18.96 -0.19 -12.86
CA ASP A 428 -18.25 -0.79 -14.01
C ASP A 428 -18.37 0.04 -15.30
N GLY A 429 -19.08 1.16 -15.24
CA GLY A 429 -19.35 2.01 -16.39
C GLY A 429 -18.49 3.27 -16.43
N HIS A 430 -19.15 4.40 -16.70
CA HIS A 430 -18.51 5.69 -16.89
C HIS A 430 -18.58 6.53 -15.62
N PHE A 431 -17.43 7.06 -15.21
CA PHE A 431 -17.32 8.03 -14.12
C PHE A 431 -17.66 9.45 -14.58
N GLU A 432 -18.47 10.15 -13.80
CA GLU A 432 -18.87 11.54 -14.03
C GLU A 432 -18.46 12.40 -12.81
N LEU A 433 -17.68 13.46 -13.06
CA LEU A 433 -17.43 14.50 -12.05
C LEU A 433 -18.39 15.67 -12.30
N ASN A 434 -19.47 15.72 -11.53
CA ASN A 434 -20.54 16.70 -11.70
C ASN A 434 -20.18 18.07 -11.10
N TYR A 435 -20.81 19.12 -11.63
CA TYR A 435 -20.62 20.47 -11.10
C TYR A 435 -21.04 20.54 -9.61
N SER A 436 -20.19 21.19 -8.82
CA SER A 436 -20.37 21.44 -7.38
C SER A 436 -19.52 22.65 -7.00
N ASN A 437 -19.94 23.40 -5.97
CA ASN A 437 -19.21 24.57 -5.49
C ASN A 437 -17.90 24.17 -4.77
N ASN A 438 -17.10 25.13 -4.30
CA ASN A 438 -15.80 24.82 -3.69
C ASN A 438 -15.90 24.01 -2.40
N SER A 439 -17.01 24.04 -1.68
CA SER A 439 -17.23 23.30 -0.43
C SER A 439 -18.15 22.09 -0.61
N SER A 440 -18.26 21.57 -1.83
CA SER A 440 -19.00 20.35 -2.11
C SER A 440 -18.36 19.52 -3.22
N VAL A 441 -18.65 18.22 -3.19
CA VAL A 441 -18.20 17.25 -4.19
C VAL A 441 -19.43 16.53 -4.73
N ALA A 442 -19.57 16.50 -6.05
CA ALA A 442 -20.64 15.77 -6.74
C ALA A 442 -20.04 14.80 -7.76
N MET A 443 -20.31 13.52 -7.60
CA MET A 443 -19.76 12.43 -8.43
C MET A 443 -20.89 11.50 -8.86
N ALA A 444 -20.76 10.85 -10.00
CA ALA A 444 -21.71 9.84 -10.43
C ALA A 444 -21.04 8.74 -11.24
N TRP A 445 -21.74 7.63 -11.36
CA TRP A 445 -21.38 6.51 -12.21
C TRP A 445 -22.60 6.07 -13.02
N ARG A 446 -22.35 5.65 -14.26
CA ARG A 446 -23.40 5.16 -15.17
C ARG A 446 -22.93 3.94 -15.96
N HIS A 447 -23.73 2.88 -15.95
CA HIS A 447 -23.52 1.69 -16.78
C HIS A 447 -24.86 1.21 -17.33
N GLY A 448 -25.13 1.50 -18.60
CA GLY A 448 -26.46 1.25 -19.19
C GLY A 448 -27.54 2.02 -18.43
N ASP A 449 -28.57 1.31 -17.95
CA ASP A 449 -29.67 1.86 -17.16
C ASP A 449 -29.30 2.07 -15.68
N TYR A 450 -28.21 1.48 -15.20
CA TYR A 450 -27.73 1.71 -13.84
C TYR A 450 -27.09 3.09 -13.71
N TYR A 451 -27.58 3.87 -12.76
CA TYR A 451 -27.03 5.18 -12.41
C TYR A 451 -26.94 5.32 -10.90
N CYS A 452 -25.86 5.88 -10.39
CA CYS A 452 -25.77 6.34 -9.01
C CYS A 452 -25.02 7.67 -8.93
N HIS A 453 -25.40 8.47 -7.95
CA HIS A 453 -24.81 9.78 -7.70
C HIS A 453 -24.49 9.95 -6.21
N LEU A 454 -23.41 10.65 -5.95
CA LEU A 454 -22.92 11.07 -4.66
C LEU A 454 -22.91 12.59 -4.62
N PHE A 455 -23.45 13.16 -3.54
CA PHE A 455 -23.24 14.55 -3.16
C PHE A 455 -22.72 14.61 -1.73
N VAL A 456 -21.61 15.33 -1.54
CA VAL A 456 -21.01 15.60 -0.23
C VAL A 456 -20.96 17.11 0.01
N ASP A 457 -21.51 17.57 1.12
CA ASP A 457 -21.31 18.92 1.64
C ASP A 457 -20.18 18.90 2.66
N LEU A 458 -19.08 19.59 2.37
CA LEU A 458 -17.87 19.57 3.20
C LEU A 458 -17.97 20.49 4.42
N ASN A 459 -18.93 21.42 4.47
CA ASN A 459 -19.13 22.25 5.67
C ASN A 459 -19.80 21.47 6.79
N PHE A 460 -20.67 20.53 6.41
CA PHE A 460 -21.48 19.74 7.35
C PHE A 460 -21.13 18.25 7.34
N ASN A 461 -20.18 17.84 6.50
CA ASN A 461 -19.82 16.44 6.24
C ASN A 461 -21.01 15.54 5.87
N THR A 462 -22.07 16.12 5.28
CA THR A 462 -23.27 15.35 4.95
C THR A 462 -23.10 14.61 3.63
N VAL A 463 -23.43 13.32 3.63
CA VAL A 463 -23.40 12.45 2.46
C VAL A 463 -24.82 12.17 1.97
N LYS A 464 -25.03 12.29 0.67
CA LYS A 464 -26.27 11.88 0.00
C LYS A 464 -25.90 11.01 -1.19
N ILE A 465 -26.27 9.74 -1.12
CA ILE A 465 -26.15 8.82 -2.23
C ILE A 465 -27.55 8.43 -2.67
N GLY A 466 -27.79 8.51 -3.98
CA GLY A 466 -28.97 7.90 -4.57
C GLY A 466 -28.63 7.13 -5.83
N TYR A 467 -29.44 6.13 -6.12
CA TYR A 467 -29.23 5.20 -7.21
C TYR A 467 -30.56 4.85 -7.87
N TYR A 468 -30.50 4.47 -9.14
CA TYR A 468 -31.67 4.06 -9.90
C TYR A 468 -31.96 2.58 -9.69
N ASP A 469 -33.06 2.27 -9.02
CA ASP A 469 -33.53 0.90 -8.84
C ASP A 469 -34.37 0.49 -10.06
N LEU A 470 -33.94 -0.58 -10.75
CA LEU A 470 -34.60 -1.05 -11.98
C LEU A 470 -35.93 -1.77 -11.70
N ASP A 471 -36.09 -2.36 -10.52
CA ASP A 471 -37.30 -3.10 -10.15
C ASP A 471 -38.45 -2.13 -9.83
N THR A 472 -38.13 -1.01 -9.18
CA THR A 472 -39.10 0.05 -8.84
C THR A 472 -39.18 1.16 -9.89
N ALA A 473 -38.20 1.22 -10.81
CA ALA A 473 -38.00 2.28 -11.79
C ALA A 473 -37.90 3.69 -11.17
N GLN A 474 -37.36 3.81 -9.95
CA GLN A 474 -37.25 5.05 -9.20
C GLN A 474 -35.84 5.31 -8.68
N MET A 475 -35.57 6.57 -8.33
CA MET A 475 -34.35 6.94 -7.60
C MET A 475 -34.54 6.64 -6.11
N GLU A 476 -33.77 5.69 -5.60
CA GLU A 476 -33.69 5.37 -4.18
C GLU A 476 -32.53 6.10 -3.51
N LYS A 477 -32.52 6.09 -2.17
CA LYS A 477 -31.45 6.66 -1.35
C LYS A 477 -30.76 5.56 -0.59
N LEU A 478 -29.43 5.54 -0.64
CA LEU A 478 -28.64 4.67 0.23
C LEU A 478 -28.58 5.30 1.62
N ALA A 479 -28.97 4.54 2.65
CA ALA A 479 -28.74 4.90 4.03
C ALA A 479 -27.32 4.46 4.42
N CYS A 480 -26.41 5.41 4.55
CA CYS A 480 -25.02 5.18 4.94
C CYS A 480 -24.45 6.32 5.76
#